data_AF-A0AAU2E1C4-F1
#
_entry.id   AF-A0AAU2E1C4-F1
#
_cell.length_a   1.000
_cell.length_b   1.000
_cell.length_c   1.000
_cell.angle_alpha   90.00
_cell.angle_beta   90.00
_cell.angle_gamma   90.00
#
_symmetry.space_group_name_H-M   'P 1'
#
loop_
_entity.id
_entity.type
_entity.pdbx_description
1 polymer ?
#
loop_
_entity_poly.entity_id
_entity_poly.type
_entity_poly.pdbx_seq_one_letter_code
_entity_poly.pdbx_strand_id
1 'polypeptide(L)'
;MSKDGKPLMPCHPARARELLGNGRAVVARQMPFTIRLKDRTHAESEVAGVQLRVDPGSQGAGLSLTDEKKEIDQQGAVVTVRRGLVAIELQHRGDQIHRSMQQRAGYRHRRRSVNLRHRAPRPHNRPRRAGWLPPSLRHRVDTTFSQTARICRYAPVTEIHVEHVAFDTHAMSAGRPLTAIEYQQGTLAGTEARAYLHAKWDRACAYCDATGVPLNIDHVRPRSRGGTNRISNLVLACVPCNQAKGNTSVEAFLAHRPERLAKILQKLSMPLRDAAANATRWQLVEALSDLGRPVDTWSGGRTKWNRDAMGLEKTHTLDALSVGQLDHESGDAIVRLPGQVLVVKATGRGSYARTTPDRFGFPRLRRARGKQHFGYVTGDLVRATVPTGKWAGTWSGRISVRARGQHSLSTSAGRINVSHANLRLLQRGDGYGYSSRPEPARSTSRKIC
;
A
#
# COMPACT_ATOMS: atom_id res chain seq x y z
N MET A 1 -0.33 -22.75 -12.33
CA MET A 1 0.96 -22.87 -13.04
C MET A 1 0.93 -24.10 -13.93
N SER A 2 1.62 -24.04 -15.07
CA SER A 2 1.82 -25.17 -15.98
C SER A 2 2.87 -26.15 -15.46
N LYS A 3 2.99 -27.31 -16.11
CA LYS A 3 3.97 -28.37 -15.78
C LYS A 3 5.41 -27.83 -15.71
N ASP A 4 5.78 -26.99 -16.68
CA ASP A 4 7.07 -26.31 -16.80
C ASP A 4 7.24 -25.13 -15.81
N GLY A 5 6.27 -24.89 -14.94
CA GLY A 5 6.40 -23.90 -13.87
C GLY A 5 6.17 -22.46 -14.31
N LYS A 6 5.53 -22.23 -15.47
CA LYS A 6 5.10 -20.90 -15.90
C LYS A 6 3.70 -20.57 -15.35
N PRO A 7 3.38 -19.29 -15.12
CA PRO A 7 2.07 -18.90 -14.63
C PRO A 7 0.98 -19.19 -15.67
N LEU A 8 -0.21 -19.57 -15.20
CA LEU A 8 -1.42 -19.76 -16.01
C LEU A 8 -2.54 -18.93 -15.38
N MET A 9 -3.65 -18.75 -16.12
CA MET A 9 -4.81 -18.02 -15.63
C MET A 9 -5.27 -18.54 -14.24
N PRO A 10 -5.64 -17.64 -13.31
CA PRO A 10 -6.28 -18.03 -12.07
C PRO A 10 -7.55 -18.85 -12.32
N CYS A 11 -7.88 -19.77 -11.41
CA CYS A 11 -9.07 -20.60 -11.54
C CYS A 11 -9.92 -20.55 -10.26
N HIS A 12 -11.20 -20.87 -10.40
CA HIS A 12 -12.10 -20.94 -9.25
C HIS A 12 -11.68 -22.05 -8.27
N PRO A 13 -11.84 -21.88 -6.93
CA PRO A 13 -11.48 -22.90 -5.95
C PRO A 13 -12.09 -24.28 -6.19
N ALA A 14 -13.30 -24.35 -6.78
CA ALA A 14 -13.92 -25.62 -7.18
C ALA A 14 -13.08 -26.38 -8.21
N ARG A 15 -12.61 -25.69 -9.26
CA ARG A 15 -11.74 -26.27 -10.29
C ARG A 15 -10.40 -26.71 -9.71
N ALA A 16 -9.84 -25.92 -8.79
CA ALA A 16 -8.60 -26.29 -8.10
C ALA A 16 -8.76 -27.59 -7.28
N ARG A 17 -9.89 -27.76 -6.58
CA ARG A 17 -10.20 -28.99 -5.83
C ARG A 17 -10.36 -30.20 -6.76
N GLU A 18 -11.08 -30.04 -7.86
CA GLU A 18 -11.26 -31.09 -8.88
C GLU A 18 -9.90 -31.54 -9.46
N LEU A 19 -9.05 -30.60 -9.87
CA LEU A 19 -7.73 -30.91 -10.43
C LEU A 19 -6.81 -31.62 -9.43
N LEU A 20 -6.89 -31.27 -8.15
CA LEU A 20 -6.14 -31.94 -7.08
C LEU A 20 -6.71 -33.32 -6.77
N GLY A 21 -8.04 -33.46 -6.69
CA GLY A 21 -8.74 -34.71 -6.44
C GLY A 21 -8.47 -35.75 -7.52
N ASN A 22 -8.45 -35.32 -8.78
CA ASN A 22 -8.14 -36.18 -9.93
C ASN A 22 -6.63 -36.42 -10.12
N GLY A 23 -5.77 -35.93 -9.21
CA GLY A 23 -4.32 -36.14 -9.29
C GLY A 23 -3.59 -35.38 -10.41
N ARG A 24 -4.30 -34.57 -11.20
CA ARG A 24 -3.80 -33.79 -12.34
C ARG A 24 -2.96 -32.57 -11.96
N ALA A 25 -3.07 -32.13 -10.70
CA ALA A 25 -2.28 -31.03 -10.17
C ALA A 25 -1.59 -31.38 -8.84
N VAL A 26 -0.59 -30.59 -8.47
CA VAL A 26 0.07 -30.60 -7.15
C VAL A 26 0.06 -29.21 -6.55
N VAL A 27 0.05 -29.13 -5.23
CA VAL A 27 0.21 -27.85 -4.52
C VAL A 27 1.66 -27.39 -4.66
N ALA A 28 1.87 -26.30 -5.40
CA ALA A 28 3.18 -25.68 -5.56
C ALA A 28 3.49 -24.70 -4.42
N ARG A 29 2.44 -24.06 -3.88
CA ARG A 29 2.54 -23.12 -2.75
C ARG A 29 1.23 -23.07 -1.96
N GLN A 30 1.33 -22.87 -0.65
CA GLN A 30 0.15 -22.71 0.21
C GLN A 30 -0.37 -21.28 0.24
N MET A 31 0.51 -20.26 0.31
CA MET A 31 0.13 -18.86 0.49
C MET A 31 0.99 -17.91 -0.38
N PRO A 32 0.43 -17.26 -1.42
CA PRO A 32 -0.92 -17.48 -1.95
C PRO A 32 -1.07 -18.92 -2.47
N PHE A 33 -2.28 -19.48 -2.37
CA PHE A 33 -2.53 -20.87 -2.76
C PHE A 33 -2.32 -21.02 -4.27
N THR A 34 -1.38 -21.87 -4.65
CA THR A 34 -0.98 -22.05 -6.05
C THR A 34 -0.83 -23.53 -6.35
N ILE A 35 -1.52 -23.98 -7.39
CA ILE A 35 -1.39 -25.33 -7.94
C ILE A 35 -0.55 -25.32 -9.21
N ARG A 36 0.14 -26.43 -9.45
CA ARG A 36 0.88 -26.71 -10.67
C ARG A 36 0.30 -27.95 -11.34
N LEU A 37 -0.10 -27.82 -12.60
CA LEU A 37 -0.57 -28.93 -13.42
C LEU A 37 0.58 -29.91 -13.70
N LYS A 38 0.29 -31.19 -13.85
CA LYS A 38 1.28 -32.23 -14.18
C LYS A 38 1.28 -32.62 -15.65
N ASP A 39 0.16 -32.38 -16.32
CA ASP A 39 -0.24 -32.94 -17.59
C ASP A 39 -0.29 -31.91 -18.72
N ARG A 40 -0.07 -30.62 -18.42
CA ARG A 40 -0.16 -29.55 -19.41
C ARG A 40 0.96 -28.52 -19.26
N THR A 41 1.62 -28.20 -20.36
CA THR A 41 2.66 -27.16 -20.46
C THR A 41 2.04 -25.79 -20.77
N HIS A 42 2.85 -24.74 -20.66
CA HIS A 42 2.41 -23.40 -21.00
C HIS A 42 2.13 -23.24 -22.50
N ALA A 43 2.90 -23.89 -23.37
CA ALA A 43 2.72 -23.78 -24.84
C ALA A 43 1.38 -24.37 -25.30
N GLU A 44 0.87 -25.38 -24.60
CA GLU A 44 -0.42 -26.03 -24.86
C GLU A 44 -1.60 -25.31 -24.17
N SER A 45 -1.36 -24.13 -23.58
CA SER A 45 -2.35 -23.38 -22.81
C SER A 45 -2.58 -21.99 -23.41
N GLU A 46 -3.85 -21.62 -23.54
CA GLU A 46 -4.23 -20.24 -23.85
C GLU A 46 -4.14 -19.39 -22.57
N VAL A 47 -3.37 -18.31 -22.64
CA VAL A 47 -3.14 -17.41 -21.52
C VAL A 47 -3.40 -15.97 -21.96
N ALA A 48 -4.63 -15.51 -21.75
CA ALA A 48 -5.05 -14.14 -22.08
C ALA A 48 -4.32 -13.07 -21.24
N GLY A 49 -3.84 -13.44 -20.05
CA GLY A 49 -3.21 -12.51 -19.11
C GLY A 49 -4.22 -11.88 -18.15
N VAL A 50 -3.69 -11.20 -17.14
CA VAL A 50 -4.46 -10.52 -16.09
C VAL A 50 -3.81 -9.21 -15.70
N GLN A 51 -4.60 -8.27 -15.22
CA GLN A 51 -4.15 -6.99 -14.69
C GLN A 51 -3.96 -7.06 -13.18
N LEU A 52 -2.89 -6.43 -12.67
CA LEU A 52 -2.71 -6.26 -11.23
C LEU A 52 -2.94 -4.80 -10.85
N ARG A 53 -3.90 -4.57 -9.95
CA ARG A 53 -4.25 -3.24 -9.46
C ARG A 53 -3.80 -3.08 -8.02
N VAL A 54 -3.15 -1.96 -7.71
CA VAL A 54 -2.51 -1.70 -6.41
C VAL A 54 -2.99 -0.36 -5.86
N ASP A 55 -3.59 -0.38 -4.68
CA ASP A 55 -3.89 0.82 -3.89
C ASP A 55 -2.91 0.92 -2.70
N PRO A 56 -1.87 1.77 -2.77
CA PRO A 56 -0.90 1.93 -1.70
C PRO A 56 -1.41 2.88 -0.60
N GLY A 57 -1.73 2.32 0.57
CA GLY A 57 -2.08 3.07 1.77
C GLY A 57 -0.96 3.17 2.82
N SER A 58 -1.24 3.88 3.91
CA SER A 58 -0.24 4.15 4.97
C SER A 58 -0.14 3.01 6.00
N GLN A 59 -1.27 2.39 6.34
CA GLN A 59 -1.38 1.27 7.29
C GLN A 59 -1.44 -0.09 6.60
N GLY A 60 -1.92 -0.12 5.35
CA GLY A 60 -1.92 -1.28 4.49
C GLY A 60 -2.08 -0.87 3.03
N ALA A 61 -1.96 -1.84 2.14
CA ALA A 61 -2.18 -1.67 0.71
C ALA A 61 -3.17 -2.72 0.21
N GLY A 62 -4.04 -2.33 -0.71
CA GLY A 62 -4.89 -3.26 -1.44
C GLY A 62 -4.19 -3.74 -2.70
N LEU A 63 -4.32 -5.02 -3.01
CA LEU A 63 -3.95 -5.58 -4.29
C LEU A 63 -5.12 -6.38 -4.84
N SER A 64 -5.47 -6.15 -6.10
CA SER A 64 -6.55 -6.85 -6.78
C SER A 64 -6.05 -7.38 -8.12
N LEU A 65 -6.25 -8.68 -8.35
CA LEU A 65 -6.00 -9.29 -9.66
C LEU A 65 -7.30 -9.27 -10.45
N THR A 66 -7.28 -8.67 -11.63
CA THR A 66 -8.47 -8.52 -12.46
C THR A 66 -8.31 -9.17 -13.83
N ASP A 67 -9.41 -9.65 -14.39
CA ASP A 67 -9.54 -9.75 -15.84
C ASP A 67 -10.38 -8.59 -16.35
N GLU A 68 -10.08 -8.15 -17.57
CA GLU A 68 -10.89 -7.20 -18.31
C GLU A 68 -11.26 -7.78 -19.65
N LYS A 69 -12.53 -7.65 -20.01
CA LYS A 69 -13.06 -8.11 -21.29
C LYS A 69 -13.92 -7.03 -21.91
N LYS A 70 -13.87 -6.95 -23.24
CA LYS A 70 -14.83 -6.19 -24.01
C LYS A 70 -16.06 -7.08 -24.25
N GLU A 71 -17.21 -6.64 -23.79
CA GLU A 71 -18.50 -7.29 -23.99
C GLU A 71 -19.42 -6.33 -24.76
N ILE A 72 -20.42 -6.87 -25.46
CA ILE A 72 -21.44 -6.06 -26.12
C ILE A 72 -22.58 -5.91 -25.12
N ASP A 73 -22.97 -4.68 -24.81
CA ASP A 73 -24.09 -4.41 -23.93
C ASP A 73 -25.45 -4.68 -24.61
N GLN A 74 -26.54 -4.47 -23.88
CA GLN A 74 -27.90 -4.70 -24.41
C GLN A 74 -28.27 -3.74 -25.55
N GLN A 75 -27.52 -2.65 -25.72
CA GLN A 75 -27.72 -1.58 -26.69
C GLN A 75 -26.78 -1.72 -27.90
N GLY A 76 -25.93 -2.75 -27.93
CA GLY A 76 -24.98 -3.01 -29.02
C GLY A 76 -23.64 -2.27 -28.89
N ALA A 77 -23.41 -1.53 -27.79
CA ALA A 77 -22.15 -0.84 -27.54
C ALA A 77 -21.10 -1.78 -26.95
N VAL A 78 -19.83 -1.56 -27.31
CA VAL A 78 -18.71 -2.33 -26.78
C VAL A 78 -18.28 -1.72 -25.44
N VAL A 79 -18.52 -2.45 -24.35
CA VAL A 79 -18.25 -2.03 -22.98
C VAL A 79 -17.14 -2.87 -22.36
N THR A 80 -16.36 -2.26 -21.46
CA THR A 80 -15.31 -2.94 -20.70
C THR A 80 -15.90 -3.45 -19.38
N VAL A 81 -15.89 -4.78 -19.22
CA VAL A 81 -16.23 -5.42 -17.94
C VAL A 81 -14.97 -5.82 -17.20
N ARG A 82 -14.89 -5.40 -15.93
CA ARG A 82 -13.81 -5.76 -15.02
C ARG A 82 -14.28 -6.81 -14.01
N ARG A 83 -13.53 -7.89 -13.84
CA ARG A 83 -13.82 -8.94 -12.84
C ARG A 83 -12.66 -9.06 -11.87
N GLY A 84 -12.93 -8.87 -10.59
CA GLY A 84 -11.99 -9.20 -9.53
C GLY A 84 -11.85 -10.71 -9.36
N LEU A 85 -10.64 -11.24 -9.55
CA LEU A 85 -10.32 -12.66 -9.43
C LEU A 85 -9.75 -12.99 -8.05
N VAL A 86 -8.87 -12.13 -7.53
CA VAL A 86 -8.17 -12.32 -6.25
C VAL A 86 -8.06 -10.97 -5.54
N ALA A 87 -8.48 -10.91 -4.28
CA ALA A 87 -8.29 -9.75 -3.41
C ALA A 87 -7.23 -10.06 -2.33
N ILE A 88 -6.27 -9.15 -2.15
CA ILE A 88 -5.20 -9.26 -1.17
C ILE A 88 -5.11 -7.94 -0.38
N GLU A 89 -5.21 -8.04 0.95
CA GLU A 89 -4.97 -6.91 1.86
C GLU A 89 -3.59 -7.08 2.51
N LEU A 90 -2.66 -6.20 2.16
CA LEU A 90 -1.34 -6.16 2.74
C LEU A 90 -1.33 -5.25 3.98
N GLN A 91 -1.10 -5.80 5.16
CA GLN A 91 -0.98 -5.02 6.38
C GLN A 91 0.49 -4.67 6.65
N HIS A 92 0.80 -3.37 6.69
CA HIS A 92 2.12 -2.87 6.98
C HIS A 92 2.44 -2.95 8.47
N ARG A 93 3.74 -2.93 8.79
CA ARG A 93 4.26 -2.74 10.16
C ARG A 93 5.04 -1.42 10.32
N GLY A 94 4.75 -0.45 9.44
CA GLY A 94 5.43 0.85 9.40
C GLY A 94 5.40 1.57 10.75
N ASP A 95 4.26 1.54 11.43
CA ASP A 95 4.09 2.16 12.75
C ASP A 95 4.92 1.49 13.83
N GLN A 96 5.01 0.15 13.82
CA GLN A 96 5.86 -0.60 14.75
C GLN A 96 7.34 -0.27 14.52
N ILE A 97 7.75 -0.13 13.25
CA ILE A 97 9.10 0.29 12.87
C ILE A 97 9.36 1.72 13.36
N HIS A 98 8.42 2.64 13.14
CA HIS A 98 8.52 4.02 13.58
C HIS A 98 8.69 4.12 15.10
N ARG A 99 7.83 3.46 15.88
CA ARG A 99 7.94 3.41 17.36
C ARG A 99 9.28 2.82 17.80
N SER A 100 9.74 1.74 17.15
CA SER A 100 11.05 1.15 17.44
C SER A 100 12.20 2.12 17.15
N MET A 101 12.08 2.94 16.10
CA MET A 101 13.07 3.96 15.76
C MET A 101 13.07 5.13 16.74
N GLN A 102 11.90 5.58 17.19
CA GLN A 102 11.75 6.58 18.25
C GLN A 102 12.36 6.07 19.57
N GLN A 103 12.06 4.83 19.97
CA GLN A 103 12.63 4.21 21.15
C GLN A 103 14.18 4.18 21.08
N ARG A 104 14.74 3.77 19.94
CA ARG A 104 16.21 3.81 19.71
C ARG A 104 16.77 5.23 19.78
N ALA A 105 16.05 6.23 19.26
CA ALA A 105 16.44 7.62 19.36
C ALA A 105 16.46 8.10 20.82
N GLY A 106 15.42 7.77 21.60
CA GLY A 106 15.35 8.04 23.04
C GLY A 106 16.51 7.41 23.82
N TYR A 107 16.84 6.15 23.57
CA TYR A 107 18.01 5.50 24.20
C TYR A 107 19.34 6.16 23.82
N ARG A 108 19.47 6.71 22.61
CA ARG A 108 20.67 7.50 22.22
C ARG A 108 20.67 8.89 22.85
N HIS A 109 19.51 9.49 23.05
CA HIS A 109 19.36 10.76 23.74
C HIS A 109 19.77 10.61 25.21
N ARG A 110 19.15 9.67 25.95
CA ARG A 110 19.49 9.39 27.36
C ARG A 110 20.96 9.07 27.56
N ARG A 111 21.57 8.28 26.67
CA ARG A 111 23.02 8.00 26.74
C ARG A 111 23.87 9.26 26.66
N ARG A 112 23.45 10.28 25.92
CA ARG A 112 24.17 11.57 25.81
C ARG A 112 23.84 12.50 26.98
N SER A 113 22.56 12.66 27.32
CA SER A 113 22.12 13.62 28.33
C SER A 113 22.36 13.16 29.78
N VAL A 114 22.37 11.86 30.04
CA VAL A 114 22.52 11.29 31.38
C VAL A 114 23.87 10.62 31.56
N ASN A 115 24.27 9.73 30.64
CA ASN A 115 25.43 8.86 30.87
C ASN A 115 26.76 9.44 30.35
N LEU A 116 26.75 10.23 29.27
CA LEU A 116 27.94 10.73 28.57
C LEU A 116 27.83 12.23 28.29
N ARG A 117 27.54 13.03 29.33
CA ARG A 117 27.33 14.48 29.23
C ARG A 117 28.50 15.23 28.60
N HIS A 118 29.72 14.74 28.82
CA HIS A 118 30.95 15.29 28.25
C HIS A 118 31.09 15.08 26.73
N ARG A 119 30.28 14.21 26.11
CA ARG A 119 30.44 13.84 24.71
C ARG A 119 29.50 14.66 23.81
N ALA A 120 30.07 15.58 23.03
CA ALA A 120 29.34 16.41 22.09
C ALA A 120 28.48 15.60 21.08
N PRO A 121 27.28 16.07 20.72
CA PRO A 121 26.44 15.43 19.71
C PRO A 121 27.10 15.52 18.32
N ARG A 122 27.02 14.42 17.53
CA ARG A 122 27.48 14.37 16.13
C ARG A 122 26.28 14.24 15.19
N PRO A 123 25.58 15.34 14.84
CA PRO A 123 24.38 15.30 14.00
C PRO A 123 24.67 14.92 12.54
N HIS A 124 25.85 15.28 12.02
CA HIS A 124 26.22 15.11 10.60
C HIS A 124 26.85 13.75 10.26
N ASN A 125 27.02 12.84 11.22
CA ASN A 125 27.68 11.54 11.00
C ASN A 125 26.83 10.50 10.24
N ARG A 126 25.70 10.89 9.65
CA ARG A 126 24.81 9.97 8.92
C ARG A 126 24.50 10.53 7.54
N PRO A 127 25.38 10.33 6.55
CA PRO A 127 25.06 10.64 5.17
C PRO A 127 23.81 9.84 4.76
N ARG A 128 22.84 10.54 4.15
CA ARG A 128 21.68 9.93 3.51
C ARG A 128 21.97 9.90 2.02
N ARG A 129 21.94 8.70 1.42
CA ARG A 129 22.11 8.54 -0.02
C ARG A 129 20.90 9.13 -0.76
N ALA A 130 21.07 9.45 -2.04
CA ALA A 130 19.93 9.78 -2.91
C ALA A 130 18.86 8.68 -2.84
N GLY A 131 17.59 9.06 -2.88
CA GLY A 131 16.47 8.11 -2.75
C GLY A 131 16.26 7.54 -1.33
N TRP A 132 16.99 8.00 -0.30
CA TRP A 132 16.81 7.50 1.06
C TRP A 132 15.41 7.80 1.61
N LEU A 133 14.71 6.74 2.04
CA LEU A 133 13.48 6.83 2.82
C LEU A 133 13.72 6.41 4.28
N PRO A 134 13.01 7.03 5.25
CA PRO A 134 12.90 6.50 6.60
C PRO A 134 12.50 5.02 6.59
N PRO A 135 13.01 4.17 7.50
CA PRO A 135 12.75 2.73 7.48
C PRO A 135 11.27 2.33 7.49
N SER A 136 10.40 3.14 8.12
CA SER A 136 8.95 2.91 8.12
C SER A 136 8.30 3.14 6.76
N LEU A 137 8.81 4.08 5.97
CA LEU A 137 8.34 4.41 4.62
C LEU A 137 8.94 3.48 3.57
N ARG A 138 10.26 3.22 3.64
CA ARG A 138 10.94 2.19 2.85
C ARG A 138 10.21 0.84 2.97
N HIS A 139 9.78 0.48 4.18
CA HIS A 139 9.02 -0.74 4.40
C HIS A 139 7.73 -0.83 3.58
N ARG A 140 7.00 0.28 3.37
CA ARG A 140 5.77 0.31 2.56
C ARG A 140 6.09 -0.02 1.10
N VAL A 141 7.14 0.60 0.54
CA VAL A 141 7.63 0.30 -0.81
C VAL A 141 8.04 -1.17 -0.93
N ASP A 142 8.98 -1.61 -0.10
CA ASP A 142 9.58 -2.95 -0.20
C ASP A 142 8.55 -4.06 -0.06
N THR A 143 7.57 -3.88 0.83
CA THR A 143 6.58 -4.91 1.10
C THR A 143 5.50 -4.97 0.04
N THR A 144 5.09 -3.84 -0.53
CA THR A 144 4.15 -3.80 -1.65
C THR A 144 4.82 -4.40 -2.88
N PHE A 145 6.03 -3.96 -3.23
CA PHE A 145 6.85 -4.58 -4.28
C PHE A 145 6.99 -6.10 -4.08
N SER A 146 7.32 -6.55 -2.87
CA SER A 146 7.46 -7.98 -2.58
C SER A 146 6.17 -8.78 -2.79
N GLN A 147 5.00 -8.19 -2.56
CA GLN A 147 3.72 -8.85 -2.87
C GLN A 147 3.43 -8.82 -4.36
N THR A 148 3.61 -7.68 -5.02
CA THR A 148 3.41 -7.56 -6.47
C THR A 148 4.30 -8.53 -7.23
N ALA A 149 5.61 -8.54 -6.95
CA ALA A 149 6.57 -9.47 -7.54
C ALA A 149 6.16 -10.95 -7.34
N ARG A 150 5.60 -11.26 -6.17
CA ARG A 150 5.10 -12.60 -5.86
C ARG A 150 3.87 -12.96 -6.67
N ILE A 151 2.95 -12.02 -6.88
CA ILE A 151 1.76 -12.23 -7.71
C ILE A 151 2.19 -12.43 -9.17
N CYS A 152 3.09 -11.59 -9.70
CA CYS A 152 3.65 -11.74 -11.05
C CYS A 152 4.35 -13.09 -11.28
N ARG A 153 4.88 -13.71 -10.22
CA ARG A 153 5.46 -15.06 -10.29
C ARG A 153 4.41 -16.16 -10.46
N TYR A 154 3.20 -15.99 -9.93
CA TYR A 154 2.18 -17.04 -9.85
C TYR A 154 0.95 -16.82 -10.73
N ALA A 155 0.78 -15.60 -11.26
CA ALA A 155 -0.26 -15.21 -12.20
C ALA A 155 0.37 -14.55 -13.44
N PRO A 156 -0.25 -14.71 -14.63
CA PRO A 156 0.28 -14.17 -15.88
C PRO A 156 -0.06 -12.67 -15.99
N VAL A 157 0.54 -11.87 -15.10
CA VAL A 157 0.28 -10.42 -15.05
C VAL A 157 0.86 -9.77 -16.30
N THR A 158 0.02 -9.05 -17.05
CA THR A 158 0.43 -8.33 -18.28
C THR A 158 0.76 -6.87 -18.00
N GLU A 159 0.01 -6.22 -17.12
CA GLU A 159 0.18 -4.81 -16.74
C GLU A 159 -0.16 -4.58 -15.27
N ILE A 160 0.36 -3.49 -14.71
CA ILE A 160 0.18 -3.10 -13.30
C ILE A 160 -0.41 -1.70 -13.26
N HIS A 161 -1.55 -1.53 -12.60
CA HIS A 161 -2.12 -0.21 -12.35
C HIS A 161 -1.98 0.17 -10.89
N VAL A 162 -1.48 1.37 -10.60
CA VAL A 162 -1.19 1.82 -9.24
C VAL A 162 -1.92 3.11 -8.97
N GLU A 163 -2.60 3.22 -7.83
CA GLU A 163 -3.06 4.51 -7.36
C GLU A 163 -1.85 5.37 -6.97
N HIS A 164 -1.59 6.38 -7.79
CA HIS A 164 -0.58 7.38 -7.56
C HIS A 164 -1.02 8.68 -8.20
N VAL A 165 -0.96 9.76 -7.44
CA VAL A 165 -1.15 11.09 -7.99
C VAL A 165 0.20 11.54 -8.56
N ALA A 166 0.22 11.92 -9.83
CA ALA A 166 1.39 12.51 -10.48
C ALA A 166 1.68 13.90 -9.90
N PHE A 167 2.09 13.96 -8.64
CA PHE A 167 2.65 15.17 -8.05
C PHE A 167 4.14 15.00 -7.92
N ASP A 168 4.89 15.60 -8.84
CA ASP A 168 6.30 15.86 -8.61
C ASP A 168 6.46 17.06 -7.65
N THR A 169 6.28 16.80 -6.36
CA THR A 169 6.55 17.80 -5.31
C THR A 169 8.00 18.29 -5.31
N HIS A 170 8.93 17.53 -5.91
CA HIS A 170 10.35 17.88 -6.01
C HIS A 170 10.59 18.86 -7.18
N ALA A 171 9.97 18.66 -8.35
CA ALA A 171 9.96 19.64 -9.44
C ALA A 171 9.28 20.95 -9.02
N MET A 172 8.16 20.86 -8.29
CA MET A 172 7.47 22.04 -7.75
C MET A 172 8.34 22.79 -6.73
N SER A 173 9.04 22.09 -5.84
CA SER A 173 9.95 22.69 -4.83
C SER A 173 11.35 23.00 -5.37
N ALA A 174 11.65 22.72 -6.63
CA ALA A 174 12.89 23.10 -7.29
C ALA A 174 12.73 24.33 -8.20
N GLY A 175 11.49 24.79 -8.44
CA GLY A 175 11.24 25.96 -9.29
C GLY A 175 11.49 25.70 -10.78
N ARG A 176 11.45 24.43 -11.23
CA ARG A 176 11.44 24.14 -12.66
C ARG A 176 10.18 24.74 -13.29
N PRO A 177 10.28 25.42 -14.45
CA PRO A 177 9.11 25.80 -15.22
C PRO A 177 8.30 24.54 -15.51
N LEU A 178 7.02 24.56 -15.19
CA LEU A 178 6.09 23.51 -15.59
C LEU A 178 6.03 23.58 -17.12
N THR A 179 6.64 22.60 -17.81
CA THR A 179 6.54 22.50 -19.26
C THR A 179 5.08 22.27 -19.61
N ALA A 180 4.54 23.17 -20.42
CA ALA A 180 3.12 23.33 -20.73
C ALA A 180 2.45 22.15 -21.49
N ILE A 181 3.12 21.00 -21.59
CA ILE A 181 2.68 19.88 -22.42
C ILE A 181 1.89 18.83 -21.62
N GLU A 182 1.98 18.81 -20.29
CA GLU A 182 1.13 17.94 -19.44
C GLU A 182 -0.22 18.58 -19.06
N TYR A 183 -0.49 19.80 -19.55
CA TYR A 183 -1.63 20.63 -19.12
C TYR A 183 -2.80 20.67 -20.12
N GLN A 184 -2.67 20.10 -21.31
CA GLN A 184 -3.54 20.48 -22.44
C GLN A 184 -4.48 19.39 -22.99
N GLN A 185 -4.60 18.22 -22.35
CA GLN A 185 -5.54 17.20 -22.84
C GLN A 185 -6.34 16.54 -21.71
N GLY A 186 -7.59 17.01 -21.55
CA GLY A 186 -8.65 16.33 -20.80
C GLY A 186 -9.28 17.17 -19.68
N THR A 187 -10.60 17.00 -19.49
CA THR A 187 -11.48 17.64 -18.48
C THR A 187 -11.04 17.46 -17.02
N LEU A 188 -10.02 16.63 -16.76
CA LEU A 188 -9.46 16.34 -15.44
C LEU A 188 -8.08 17.01 -15.19
N ALA A 189 -7.47 17.63 -16.20
CA ALA A 189 -6.19 18.31 -16.09
C ALA A 189 -6.33 19.60 -15.24
N GLY A 190 -5.66 19.66 -14.09
CA GLY A 190 -5.71 20.81 -13.16
C GLY A 190 -6.56 20.61 -11.89
N THR A 191 -7.26 19.47 -11.76
CA THR A 191 -8.09 19.15 -10.58
C THR A 191 -7.27 18.82 -9.33
N GLU A 192 -6.02 18.36 -9.47
CA GLU A 192 -5.31 17.73 -8.37
C GLU A 192 -4.65 18.75 -7.41
N ALA A 193 -3.86 19.71 -7.92
CA ALA A 193 -3.29 20.78 -7.07
C ALA A 193 -4.41 21.59 -6.40
N ARG A 194 -5.51 21.76 -7.12
CA ARG A 194 -6.74 22.35 -6.61
C ARG A 194 -7.37 21.49 -5.52
N ALA A 195 -7.49 20.18 -5.69
CA ALA A 195 -7.99 19.25 -4.67
C ALA A 195 -7.10 19.23 -3.41
N TYR A 196 -5.78 19.25 -3.59
CA TYR A 196 -4.83 19.38 -2.48
C TYR A 196 -5.03 20.69 -1.73
N LEU A 197 -5.12 21.82 -2.44
CA LEU A 197 -5.39 23.13 -1.83
C LEU A 197 -6.78 23.14 -1.17
N HIS A 198 -7.80 22.50 -1.75
CA HIS A 198 -9.11 22.33 -1.13
C HIS A 198 -9.06 21.54 0.17
N ALA A 199 -8.31 20.44 0.21
CA ALA A 199 -8.12 19.67 1.44
C ALA A 199 -7.29 20.45 2.47
N LYS A 200 -6.20 21.09 2.04
CA LYS A 200 -5.32 21.89 2.91
C LYS A 200 -6.06 23.06 3.53
N TRP A 201 -6.87 23.77 2.76
CA TRP A 201 -7.58 24.97 3.18
C TRP A 201 -9.02 24.70 3.63
N ASP A 202 -9.37 23.45 3.92
CA ASP A 202 -10.69 23.05 4.45
C ASP A 202 -11.86 23.53 3.58
N ARG A 203 -11.64 23.60 2.26
CA ARG A 203 -12.56 24.14 1.24
C ARG A 203 -13.06 25.55 1.59
N ALA A 204 -12.24 26.34 2.27
CA ALA A 204 -12.53 27.71 2.66
C ALA A 204 -11.54 28.70 2.03
N CYS A 205 -11.98 29.95 1.87
CA CYS A 205 -11.10 31.05 1.48
C CYS A 205 -10.06 31.32 2.59
N ALA A 206 -8.77 31.34 2.25
CA ALA A 206 -7.69 31.64 3.17
C ALA A 206 -7.80 33.04 3.79
N TYR A 207 -8.40 33.99 3.07
CA TYR A 207 -8.49 35.39 3.47
C TYR A 207 -9.74 35.71 4.31
N CYS A 208 -10.90 35.15 3.96
CA CYS A 208 -12.19 35.48 4.61
C CYS A 208 -12.96 34.27 5.20
N ASP A 209 -12.42 33.05 5.16
CA ASP A 209 -13.05 31.79 5.59
C ASP A 209 -14.35 31.42 4.87
N ALA A 210 -14.77 32.15 3.84
CA ALA A 210 -15.97 31.80 3.08
C ALA A 210 -15.88 30.37 2.53
N THR A 211 -16.93 29.58 2.79
CA THR A 211 -17.15 28.23 2.29
C THR A 211 -18.35 28.23 1.33
N GLY A 212 -18.48 27.18 0.51
CA GLY A 212 -19.62 27.07 -0.43
C GLY A 212 -19.62 28.06 -1.61
N VAL A 213 -18.57 28.87 -1.75
CA VAL A 213 -18.40 29.84 -2.85
C VAL A 213 -17.33 29.36 -3.85
N PRO A 214 -17.33 29.84 -5.10
CA PRO A 214 -16.24 29.58 -6.04
C PRO A 214 -14.89 30.07 -5.49
N LEU A 215 -13.94 29.14 -5.34
CA LEU A 215 -12.58 29.42 -4.84
C LEU A 215 -11.56 29.27 -5.95
N ASN A 216 -10.72 30.28 -6.14
CA ASN A 216 -9.60 30.32 -7.05
C ASN A 216 -8.28 30.05 -6.31
N ILE A 217 -7.24 29.71 -7.07
CA ILE A 217 -5.87 29.60 -6.54
C ILE A 217 -5.22 30.98 -6.63
N ASP A 218 -4.75 31.51 -5.50
CA ASP A 218 -4.03 32.78 -5.42
C ASP A 218 -2.57 32.59 -5.01
N HIS A 219 -1.70 33.45 -5.54
CA HIS A 219 -0.27 33.48 -5.22
C HIS A 219 -0.02 34.47 -4.07
N VAL A 220 0.44 33.94 -2.93
CA VAL A 220 0.75 34.71 -1.71
C VAL A 220 1.74 35.84 -2.01
N ARG A 221 2.86 35.50 -2.65
CA ARG A 221 3.71 36.42 -3.40
C ARG A 221 3.24 36.42 -4.86
N PRO A 222 2.72 37.54 -5.39
CA PRO A 222 2.21 37.64 -6.76
C PRO A 222 3.25 37.30 -7.83
N ARG A 223 2.81 36.71 -8.94
CA ARG A 223 3.71 36.33 -10.07
C ARG A 223 4.47 37.53 -10.64
N SER A 224 3.79 38.67 -10.79
CA SER A 224 4.40 39.93 -11.26
C SER A 224 5.53 40.43 -10.34
N ARG A 225 5.59 39.95 -9.09
CA ARG A 225 6.63 40.28 -8.11
C ARG A 225 7.56 39.10 -7.84
N GLY A 226 7.71 38.16 -8.78
CA GLY A 226 8.60 37.00 -8.64
C GLY A 226 8.01 35.84 -7.84
N GLY A 227 6.68 35.79 -7.70
CA GLY A 227 5.95 34.69 -7.10
C GLY A 227 6.10 33.38 -7.86
N THR A 228 6.41 32.29 -7.15
CA THR A 228 6.56 30.95 -7.74
C THR A 228 5.25 30.17 -7.70
N ASN A 229 5.09 29.16 -8.55
CA ASN A 229 3.97 28.20 -8.49
C ASN A 229 4.17 27.10 -7.42
N ARG A 230 5.06 27.33 -6.43
CA ARG A 230 5.28 26.40 -5.32
C ARG A 230 4.04 26.35 -4.44
N ILE A 231 3.69 25.16 -3.93
CA ILE A 231 2.60 24.98 -2.94
C ILE A 231 2.80 25.88 -1.70
N SER A 232 4.05 26.17 -1.33
CA SER A 232 4.38 27.10 -0.25
C SER A 232 4.01 28.57 -0.54
N ASN A 233 3.62 28.88 -1.77
CA ASN A 233 3.21 30.20 -2.25
C ASN A 233 1.76 30.24 -2.77
N LEU A 234 0.98 29.15 -2.63
CA LEU A 234 -0.39 29.05 -3.15
C LEU A 234 -1.43 28.88 -2.04
N VAL A 235 -2.54 29.60 -2.16
CA VAL A 235 -3.71 29.51 -1.26
C VAL A 235 -5.02 29.42 -2.04
N LEU A 236 -6.11 29.02 -1.37
CA LEU A 236 -7.45 29.21 -1.92
C LEU A 236 -8.01 30.57 -1.54
N ALA A 237 -8.56 31.29 -2.51
CA ALA A 237 -9.20 32.59 -2.30
C ALA A 237 -10.52 32.64 -3.06
N CYS A 238 -11.58 33.18 -2.45
CA CYS A 238 -12.79 33.49 -3.21
C CYS A 238 -12.50 34.59 -4.24
N VAL A 239 -13.32 34.66 -5.29
CA VAL A 239 -13.15 35.66 -6.37
C VAL A 239 -12.99 37.09 -5.83
N PRO A 240 -13.83 37.58 -4.88
CA PRO A 240 -13.69 38.93 -4.36
C PRO A 240 -12.34 39.17 -3.65
N CYS A 241 -11.90 38.24 -2.79
CA CYS A 241 -10.63 38.42 -2.10
C CYS A 241 -9.43 38.31 -3.03
N ASN A 242 -9.48 37.42 -4.03
CA ASN A 242 -8.41 37.28 -5.01
C ASN A 242 -8.26 38.56 -5.85
N GLN A 243 -9.37 39.14 -6.30
CA GLN A 243 -9.39 40.40 -7.04
C GLN A 243 -8.94 41.58 -6.17
N ALA A 244 -9.44 41.69 -4.93
CA ALA A 244 -9.09 42.76 -4.00
C ALA A 244 -7.60 42.74 -3.63
N LYS A 245 -7.00 41.56 -3.48
CA LYS A 245 -5.55 41.44 -3.28
C LYS A 245 -4.79 41.80 -4.56
N GLY A 246 -5.23 41.29 -5.70
CA GLY A 246 -4.61 41.54 -6.99
C GLY A 246 -3.11 41.23 -6.98
N ASN A 247 -2.30 42.20 -7.41
CA ASN A 247 -0.84 42.08 -7.46
C ASN A 247 -0.16 42.49 -6.14
N THR A 248 -0.89 42.75 -5.06
CA THR A 248 -0.38 43.14 -3.74
C THR A 248 0.19 41.95 -2.98
N SER A 249 1.24 42.16 -2.19
CA SER A 249 1.77 41.09 -1.32
C SER A 249 0.74 40.73 -0.24
N VAL A 250 0.78 39.48 0.24
CA VAL A 250 -0.14 39.04 1.30
C VAL A 250 0.00 39.88 2.57
N GLU A 251 1.21 40.37 2.87
CA GLU A 251 1.52 41.17 4.04
C GLU A 251 0.83 42.53 3.97
N ALA A 252 0.88 43.19 2.81
CA ALA A 252 0.19 44.46 2.60
C ALA A 252 -1.33 44.28 2.53
N PHE A 253 -1.82 43.22 1.88
CA PHE A 253 -3.26 42.94 1.82
C PHE A 253 -3.89 42.64 3.19
N LEU A 254 -3.13 42.02 4.09
CA LEU A 254 -3.56 41.68 5.44
C LEU A 254 -2.93 42.57 6.53
N ALA A 255 -2.47 43.77 6.18
CA ALA A 255 -1.80 44.67 7.12
C ALA A 255 -2.65 44.95 8.39
N HIS A 256 -3.97 45.04 8.23
CA HIS A 256 -4.93 45.25 9.32
C HIS A 256 -5.46 43.95 9.96
N ARG A 257 -4.92 42.78 9.57
CA ARG A 257 -5.31 41.46 10.08
C ARG A 257 -4.07 40.59 10.37
N PRO A 258 -3.21 40.97 11.33
CA PRO A 258 -1.93 40.31 11.58
C PRO A 258 -2.08 38.85 12.05
N GLU A 259 -3.11 38.54 12.85
CA GLU A 259 -3.39 37.17 13.31
C GLU A 259 -3.72 36.23 12.14
N ARG A 260 -4.47 36.73 11.16
CA ARG A 260 -4.83 36.00 9.94
C ARG A 260 -3.60 35.72 9.09
N LEU A 261 -2.76 36.73 8.91
CA LEU A 261 -1.49 36.61 8.18
C LEU A 261 -0.61 35.54 8.84
N ALA A 262 -0.44 35.59 10.16
CA ALA A 262 0.34 34.60 10.91
C ALA A 262 -0.20 33.18 10.71
N LYS A 263 -1.52 32.98 10.75
CA LYS A 263 -2.17 31.68 10.51
C LYS A 263 -1.94 31.16 9.10
N ILE A 264 -2.03 32.03 8.08
CA ILE A 264 -1.76 31.68 6.68
C ILE A 264 -0.30 31.27 6.51
N LEU A 265 0.65 32.08 7.00
CA LEU A 265 2.08 31.79 6.89
C LEU A 265 2.46 30.51 7.65
N GLN A 266 1.90 30.29 8.83
CA GLN A 266 2.10 29.05 9.59
C GLN A 266 1.59 27.84 8.79
N LYS A 267 0.37 27.90 8.24
CA LYS A 267 -0.23 26.81 7.44
C LYS A 267 0.50 26.57 6.11
N LEU A 268 1.14 27.60 5.54
CA LEU A 268 2.04 27.48 4.40
C LEU A 268 3.38 26.82 4.76
N SER A 269 3.94 27.15 5.95
CA SER A 269 5.21 26.62 6.46
C SER A 269 5.12 25.21 7.05
N MET A 270 3.92 24.71 7.32
CA MET A 270 3.74 23.33 7.78
C MET A 270 4.34 22.38 6.73
N PRO A 271 5.37 21.59 7.09
CA PRO A 271 5.95 20.64 6.15
C PRO A 271 4.85 19.71 5.69
N LEU A 272 4.83 19.43 4.39
CA LEU A 272 3.94 18.46 3.79
C LEU A 272 4.08 17.14 4.58
N ARG A 273 3.10 16.81 5.44
CA ARG A 273 2.93 15.42 5.92
C ARG A 273 2.87 14.47 4.70
N ASP A 274 2.46 15.01 3.55
CA ASP A 274 2.31 14.35 2.26
C ASP A 274 3.58 14.26 1.42
N ALA A 275 4.66 15.02 1.67
CA ALA A 275 5.90 14.90 0.86
C ALA A 275 6.54 13.53 1.06
N ALA A 276 6.49 13.03 2.29
CA ALA A 276 6.99 11.71 2.61
C ALA A 276 6.10 10.59 2.01
N ALA A 277 4.79 10.82 1.93
CA ALA A 277 3.86 9.90 1.27
C ALA A 277 4.07 9.89 -0.26
N ASN A 278 4.24 11.06 -0.89
CA ASN A 278 4.51 11.18 -2.32
C ASN A 278 5.87 10.60 -2.71
N ALA A 279 6.92 10.85 -1.93
CA ALA A 279 8.23 10.21 -2.16
C ALA A 279 8.18 8.69 -2.04
N THR A 280 7.29 8.16 -1.18
CA THR A 280 7.08 6.70 -1.05
C THR A 280 6.39 6.15 -2.29
N ARG A 281 5.38 6.83 -2.82
CA ARG A 281 4.61 6.35 -3.98
C ARG A 281 5.42 6.44 -5.29
N TRP A 282 6.19 7.51 -5.51
CA TRP A 282 7.12 7.59 -6.64
C TRP A 282 8.14 6.44 -6.63
N GLN A 283 8.79 6.19 -5.49
CA GLN A 283 9.73 5.06 -5.38
C GLN A 283 9.05 3.70 -5.49
N LEU A 284 7.75 3.61 -5.20
CA LEU A 284 6.98 2.39 -5.47
C LEU A 284 6.77 2.20 -6.96
N VAL A 285 6.36 3.22 -7.70
CA VAL A 285 6.17 3.13 -9.16
C VAL A 285 7.49 2.78 -9.86
N GLU A 286 8.59 3.43 -9.48
CA GLU A 286 9.93 3.13 -9.97
C GLU A 286 10.29 1.66 -9.68
N ALA A 287 10.17 1.22 -8.42
CA ALA A 287 10.44 -0.17 -8.06
C ALA A 287 9.55 -1.18 -8.79
N LEU A 288 8.28 -0.85 -9.04
CA LEU A 288 7.36 -1.74 -9.78
C LEU A 288 7.73 -1.85 -11.26
N SER A 289 8.33 -0.81 -11.84
CA SER A 289 8.80 -0.81 -13.23
C SER A 289 9.92 -1.85 -13.44
N ASP A 290 10.72 -2.14 -12.40
CA ASP A 290 11.75 -3.18 -12.42
C ASP A 290 11.19 -4.61 -12.61
N LEU A 291 9.86 -4.80 -12.50
CA LEU A 291 9.22 -6.10 -12.75
C LEU A 291 9.06 -6.44 -14.23
N GLY A 292 9.43 -5.52 -15.14
CA GLY A 292 9.33 -5.75 -16.58
C GLY A 292 7.89 -5.87 -17.06
N ARG A 293 6.99 -5.08 -16.46
CA ARG A 293 5.57 -4.95 -16.83
C ARG A 293 5.24 -3.47 -16.99
N PRO A 294 4.40 -3.07 -17.95
CA PRO A 294 3.86 -1.71 -18.00
C PRO A 294 3.22 -1.34 -16.66
N VAL A 295 3.53 -0.15 -16.17
CA VAL A 295 3.00 0.39 -14.92
C VAL A 295 2.26 1.69 -15.21
N ASP A 296 0.95 1.67 -15.06
CA ASP A 296 0.10 2.86 -15.20
C ASP A 296 -0.24 3.44 -13.85
N THR A 297 -0.26 4.77 -13.76
CA THR A 297 -0.61 5.49 -12.53
C THR A 297 -1.96 6.18 -12.65
N TRP A 298 -2.77 6.10 -11.60
CA TRP A 298 -4.11 6.67 -11.56
C TRP A 298 -4.34 7.51 -10.32
N SER A 299 -5.11 8.58 -10.45
CA SER A 299 -5.42 9.46 -9.32
C SER A 299 -6.39 8.79 -8.35
N GLY A 300 -6.25 9.07 -7.05
CA GLY A 300 -7.21 8.60 -6.05
C GLY A 300 -8.62 9.19 -6.24
N GLY A 301 -8.73 10.33 -6.95
CA GLY A 301 -10.02 10.87 -7.39
C GLY A 301 -10.73 9.92 -8.36
N ARG A 302 -10.00 9.33 -9.32
CA ARG A 302 -10.54 8.32 -10.24
C ARG A 302 -10.92 7.04 -9.50
N THR A 303 -10.08 6.56 -8.59
CA THR A 303 -10.39 5.38 -7.75
C THR A 303 -11.70 5.59 -6.98
N LYS A 304 -11.84 6.75 -6.34
CA LYS A 304 -13.06 7.10 -5.60
C LYS A 304 -14.27 7.14 -6.51
N TRP A 305 -14.18 7.83 -7.66
CA TRP A 305 -15.27 7.91 -8.64
C TRP A 305 -15.74 6.53 -9.06
N ASN A 306 -14.81 5.66 -9.47
CA ASN A 306 -15.13 4.30 -9.90
C ASN A 306 -15.78 3.47 -8.79
N ARG A 307 -15.31 3.62 -7.54
CA ARG A 307 -15.88 2.92 -6.38
C ARG A 307 -17.30 3.38 -6.10
N ASP A 308 -17.51 4.70 -6.08
CA ASP A 308 -18.79 5.33 -5.76
C ASP A 308 -19.83 5.01 -6.86
N ALA A 309 -19.44 5.09 -8.14
CA ALA A 309 -20.28 4.72 -9.29
C ALA A 309 -20.75 3.25 -9.23
N MET A 310 -19.89 2.35 -8.72
CA MET A 310 -20.20 0.93 -8.57
C MET A 310 -20.88 0.57 -7.23
N GLY A 311 -21.13 1.56 -6.35
CA GLY A 311 -21.75 1.34 -5.03
C GLY A 311 -20.95 0.43 -4.10
N LEU A 312 -19.62 0.44 -4.23
CA LEU A 312 -18.74 -0.44 -3.47
C LEU A 312 -18.38 0.18 -2.11
N GLU A 313 -18.26 -0.67 -1.08
CA GLU A 313 -17.79 -0.20 0.23
C GLU A 313 -16.32 0.21 0.19
N LYS A 314 -15.95 1.08 1.13
CA LYS A 314 -14.55 1.51 1.29
C LYS A 314 -13.74 0.44 2.02
N THR A 315 -13.01 -0.35 1.26
CA THR A 315 -11.94 -1.24 1.75
C THR A 315 -10.70 -1.07 0.87
N HIS A 316 -9.50 -1.34 1.41
CA HIS A 316 -8.26 -1.25 0.61
C HIS A 316 -8.32 -2.12 -0.67
N THR A 317 -8.95 -3.30 -0.60
CA THR A 317 -9.05 -4.24 -1.72
C THR A 317 -10.07 -3.82 -2.77
N LEU A 318 -11.20 -3.23 -2.35
CA LEU A 318 -12.17 -2.64 -3.27
C LEU A 318 -11.66 -1.34 -3.88
N ASP A 319 -10.92 -0.52 -3.12
CA ASP A 319 -10.18 0.63 -3.65
C ASP A 319 -9.19 0.17 -4.73
N ALA A 320 -8.39 -0.87 -4.46
CA ALA A 320 -7.50 -1.47 -5.47
C ALA A 320 -8.24 -1.97 -6.72
N LEU A 321 -9.41 -2.61 -6.56
CA LEU A 321 -10.24 -3.05 -7.70
C LEU A 321 -10.76 -1.88 -8.56
N SER A 322 -11.00 -0.73 -7.92
CA SER A 322 -11.46 0.51 -8.53
C SER A 322 -10.34 1.36 -9.16
N VAL A 323 -9.07 1.08 -8.91
CA VAL A 323 -7.94 1.76 -9.59
C VAL A 323 -8.02 1.49 -11.10
N GLY A 324 -7.80 2.50 -11.96
CA GLY A 324 -7.79 2.34 -13.42
C GLY A 324 -8.86 3.14 -14.15
N GLN A 325 -8.82 3.10 -15.48
CA GLN A 325 -9.88 3.64 -16.33
C GLN A 325 -11.11 2.72 -16.31
N LEU A 326 -12.28 3.34 -16.22
CA LEU A 326 -13.62 2.76 -16.40
C LEU A 326 -14.53 3.89 -16.86
N ASP A 327 -15.03 3.83 -18.09
CA ASP A 327 -15.99 4.79 -18.60
C ASP A 327 -17.42 4.35 -18.28
N HIS A 328 -17.88 4.75 -17.10
CA HIS A 328 -19.23 4.42 -16.63
C HIS A 328 -20.35 5.06 -17.47
N GLU A 329 -20.07 6.16 -18.18
CA GLU A 329 -21.04 6.79 -19.08
C GLU A 329 -21.26 5.93 -20.32
N SER A 330 -20.19 5.29 -20.81
CA SER A 330 -20.23 4.31 -21.90
C SER A 330 -20.58 2.89 -21.44
N GLY A 331 -20.96 2.67 -20.17
CA GLY A 331 -21.42 1.38 -19.66
C GLY A 331 -20.33 0.46 -19.06
N ASP A 332 -19.09 0.91 -18.92
CA ASP A 332 -18.04 0.11 -18.26
C ASP A 332 -18.40 -0.18 -16.80
N ALA A 333 -18.15 -1.42 -16.36
CA ALA A 333 -18.58 -1.86 -15.04
C ALA A 333 -17.67 -2.88 -14.39
N ILE A 334 -17.65 -2.86 -13.05
CA ILE A 334 -17.08 -3.94 -12.23
C ILE A 334 -18.18 -4.98 -11.99
N VAL A 335 -18.14 -6.07 -12.73
CA VAL A 335 -19.24 -7.07 -12.76
C VAL A 335 -19.03 -8.23 -11.78
N ARG A 336 -17.82 -8.39 -11.24
CA ARG A 336 -17.52 -9.47 -10.28
C ARG A 336 -16.59 -9.00 -9.18
N LEU A 337 -16.96 -9.31 -7.93
CA LEU A 337 -16.17 -9.05 -6.74
C LEU A 337 -15.58 -10.37 -6.20
N PRO A 338 -14.34 -10.37 -5.69
CA PRO A 338 -13.81 -11.51 -4.94
C PRO A 338 -14.60 -11.70 -3.64
N GLY A 339 -15.11 -12.90 -3.35
CA GLY A 339 -15.85 -13.16 -2.11
C GLY A 339 -14.97 -13.29 -0.86
N GLN A 340 -13.65 -13.45 -1.04
CA GLN A 340 -12.69 -13.60 0.05
C GLN A 340 -11.44 -12.76 -0.21
N VAL A 341 -10.91 -12.20 0.88
CA VAL A 341 -9.66 -11.44 0.94
C VAL A 341 -8.58 -12.28 1.59
N LEU A 342 -7.43 -12.40 0.93
CA LEU A 342 -6.21 -12.89 1.56
C LEU A 342 -5.54 -11.74 2.31
N VAL A 343 -5.57 -11.80 3.64
CA VAL A 343 -4.88 -10.83 4.50
C VAL A 343 -3.44 -11.27 4.69
N VAL A 344 -2.51 -10.43 4.23
CA VAL A 344 -1.06 -10.63 4.28
C VAL A 344 -0.46 -9.66 5.28
N LYS A 345 -0.14 -10.13 6.49
CA LYS A 345 0.41 -9.29 7.55
C LYS A 345 1.93 -9.33 7.56
N ALA A 346 2.59 -8.19 7.41
CA ALA A 346 4.04 -8.10 7.51
C ALA A 346 4.52 -8.38 8.95
N THR A 347 5.12 -9.55 9.19
CA THR A 347 5.61 -9.97 10.51
C THR A 347 7.12 -9.82 10.69
N GLY A 348 7.86 -9.75 9.58
CA GLY A 348 9.32 -9.75 9.57
C GLY A 348 9.95 -11.13 9.74
N ARG A 349 11.29 -11.17 9.70
CA ARG A 349 12.10 -12.41 9.75
C ARG A 349 12.87 -12.55 11.07
N GLY A 350 12.19 -12.24 12.17
CA GLY A 350 12.77 -12.26 13.52
C GLY A 350 13.51 -10.98 13.91
N SER A 351 14.37 -11.08 14.92
CA SER A 351 15.15 -9.96 15.48
C SER A 351 16.64 -10.22 15.35
N TYR A 352 17.41 -9.16 15.09
CA TYR A 352 18.87 -9.16 15.20
C TYR A 352 19.34 -9.01 16.65
N ALA A 353 18.49 -8.48 17.55
CA ALA A 353 18.82 -8.34 18.95
C ALA A 353 18.89 -9.72 19.61
N ARG A 354 20.07 -10.08 20.10
CA ARG A 354 20.33 -11.36 20.77
C ARG A 354 20.02 -11.34 22.27
N THR A 355 19.88 -10.16 22.85
CA THR A 355 19.54 -9.99 24.25
C THR A 355 18.23 -9.26 24.33
N THR A 356 17.24 -9.87 24.99
CA THR A 356 16.00 -9.19 25.35
C THR A 356 16.18 -8.63 26.76
N PRO A 357 16.17 -7.31 26.94
CA PRO A 357 16.20 -6.74 28.27
C PRO A 357 14.85 -6.92 28.99
N ASP A 358 14.84 -6.78 30.30
CA ASP A 358 13.62 -6.55 31.08
C ASP A 358 13.11 -5.10 30.93
N ARG A 359 12.10 -4.73 31.73
CA ARG A 359 11.54 -3.37 31.72
C ARG A 359 12.53 -2.28 32.18
N PHE A 360 13.57 -2.66 32.92
CA PHE A 360 14.58 -1.75 33.46
C PHE A 360 15.83 -1.64 32.58
N GLY A 361 15.98 -2.53 31.59
CA GLY A 361 17.11 -2.56 30.66
C GLY A 361 18.14 -3.65 30.95
N PHE A 362 17.94 -4.48 31.99
CA PHE A 362 18.87 -5.55 32.33
C PHE A 362 18.68 -6.77 31.43
N PRO A 363 19.76 -7.44 30.99
CA PRO A 363 19.69 -8.65 30.17
C PRO A 363 18.84 -9.76 30.83
N ARG A 364 17.68 -10.10 30.24
CA ARG A 364 16.81 -11.17 30.76
C ARG A 364 16.89 -12.46 29.97
N LEU A 365 16.92 -12.36 28.64
CA LEU A 365 16.91 -13.54 27.76
C LEU A 365 17.95 -13.41 26.66
N ARG A 366 18.88 -14.38 26.60
CA ARG A 366 19.83 -14.54 25.49
C ARG A 366 19.25 -15.47 24.43
N ARG A 367 19.00 -14.94 23.24
CA ARG A 367 18.53 -15.70 22.07
C ARG A 367 19.68 -16.48 21.45
N ALA A 368 19.39 -17.74 21.08
CA ALA A 368 20.35 -18.63 20.43
C ALA A 368 20.89 -18.01 19.12
N ARG A 369 22.13 -18.39 18.75
CA ARG A 369 22.70 -18.02 17.44
C ARG A 369 22.00 -18.78 16.31
N GLY A 370 21.76 -20.08 16.52
CA GLY A 370 20.99 -20.91 15.61
C GLY A 370 19.54 -20.44 15.53
N LYS A 371 19.07 -20.17 14.31
CA LYS A 371 17.66 -19.83 14.04
C LYS A 371 16.86 -21.02 13.51
N GLN A 372 17.56 -22.08 13.10
CA GLN A 372 17.00 -23.32 12.61
C GLN A 372 17.21 -24.41 13.65
N HIS A 373 16.16 -25.15 13.96
CA HIS A 373 16.24 -26.33 14.82
C HIS A 373 15.38 -27.43 14.20
N PHE A 374 15.87 -28.66 14.19
CA PHE A 374 15.17 -29.84 13.64
C PHE A 374 14.64 -29.62 12.21
N GLY A 375 15.39 -28.90 11.38
CA GLY A 375 14.96 -28.61 9.99
C GLY A 375 13.97 -27.45 9.84
N TYR A 376 13.53 -26.80 10.92
CA TYR A 376 12.50 -25.76 10.93
C TYR A 376 13.03 -24.38 11.34
N VAL A 377 12.41 -23.31 10.82
CA VAL A 377 12.67 -21.92 11.21
C VAL A 377 11.39 -21.24 11.68
N THR A 378 11.51 -20.31 12.65
CA THR A 378 10.35 -19.53 13.11
C THR A 378 9.69 -18.79 11.95
N GLY A 379 8.39 -19.01 11.79
CA GLY A 379 7.58 -18.44 10.72
C GLY A 379 7.26 -19.42 9.59
N ASP A 380 7.89 -20.61 9.56
CA ASP A 380 7.50 -21.71 8.68
C ASP A 380 6.02 -22.08 8.90
N LEU A 381 5.31 -22.35 7.80
CA LEU A 381 3.97 -22.90 7.80
C LEU A 381 4.08 -24.42 7.74
N VAL A 382 3.46 -25.09 8.70
CA VAL A 382 3.52 -26.55 8.84
C VAL A 382 2.13 -27.14 9.00
N ARG A 383 2.02 -28.43 8.69
CA ARG A 383 0.95 -29.31 9.14
C ARG A 383 1.45 -30.09 10.33
N ALA A 384 0.64 -30.18 11.37
CA ALA A 384 0.92 -30.94 12.57
C ALA A 384 -0.13 -32.04 12.71
N THR A 385 0.32 -33.29 12.88
CA THR A 385 -0.58 -34.43 13.13
C THR A 385 -0.33 -34.89 14.55
N VAL A 386 -1.25 -34.53 15.44
CA VAL A 386 -1.14 -34.83 16.87
C VAL A 386 -1.94 -36.11 17.15
N PRO A 387 -1.30 -37.19 17.62
CA PRO A 387 -1.96 -38.50 17.73
C PRO A 387 -2.93 -38.58 18.91
N THR A 388 -2.61 -37.96 20.05
CA THR A 388 -3.36 -38.13 21.31
C THR A 388 -3.47 -36.82 22.10
N GLY A 389 -4.39 -36.81 23.08
CA GLY A 389 -4.60 -35.71 24.03
C GLY A 389 -5.55 -34.62 23.54
N LYS A 390 -5.64 -33.52 24.30
CA LYS A 390 -6.58 -32.40 24.06
C LYS A 390 -6.53 -31.83 22.63
N TRP A 391 -5.37 -31.90 22.00
CA TRP A 391 -5.13 -31.34 20.66
C TRP A 391 -5.00 -32.42 19.59
N ALA A 392 -5.49 -33.64 19.83
CA ALA A 392 -5.49 -34.72 18.85
C ALA A 392 -6.16 -34.26 17.54
N GLY A 393 -5.59 -34.69 16.41
CA GLY A 393 -6.03 -34.32 15.06
C GLY A 393 -4.99 -33.58 14.24
N THR A 394 -5.42 -33.06 13.09
CA THR A 394 -4.54 -32.37 12.13
C THR A 394 -4.73 -30.86 12.21
N TRP A 395 -3.63 -30.15 12.43
CA TRP A 395 -3.60 -28.70 12.54
C TRP A 395 -2.67 -28.11 11.49
N SER A 396 -2.96 -26.90 11.03
CA SER A 396 -2.05 -26.16 10.14
C SER A 396 -1.82 -24.76 10.69
N GLY A 397 -0.60 -24.27 10.59
CA GLY A 397 -0.26 -23.00 11.20
C GLY A 397 1.22 -22.63 11.15
N ARG A 398 1.54 -21.41 11.58
CA ARG A 398 2.93 -20.94 11.66
C ARG A 398 3.56 -21.36 12.98
N ILE A 399 4.82 -21.82 12.92
CA ILE A 399 5.56 -22.24 14.10
C ILE A 399 6.51 -21.16 14.63
N SER A 400 6.66 -21.14 15.96
CA SER A 400 7.80 -20.56 16.65
C SER A 400 8.70 -21.70 17.13
N VAL A 401 9.90 -21.75 16.57
CA VAL A 401 10.84 -22.86 16.76
C VAL A 401 11.54 -22.74 18.11
N ARG A 402 11.77 -23.88 18.76
CA ARG A 402 12.47 -23.99 20.05
C ARG A 402 13.57 -25.04 19.97
N ALA A 403 14.69 -24.79 20.63
CA ALA A 403 15.86 -25.68 20.61
C ALA A 403 15.61 -27.09 21.17
N ARG A 404 14.59 -27.26 22.01
CA ARG A 404 14.20 -28.55 22.62
C ARG A 404 13.33 -29.46 21.73
N GLY A 405 13.07 -29.08 20.48
CA GLY A 405 12.25 -29.90 19.55
C GLY A 405 10.74 -29.87 19.79
N GLN A 406 10.28 -29.16 20.81
CA GLN A 406 8.86 -28.87 21.08
C GLN A 406 8.51 -27.45 20.59
N HIS A 407 8.00 -27.32 19.38
CA HIS A 407 7.73 -26.05 18.72
C HIS A 407 6.33 -25.52 19.07
N SER A 408 6.16 -24.20 19.11
CA SER A 408 4.85 -23.59 19.35
C SER A 408 4.17 -23.30 18.02
N LEU A 409 3.10 -24.02 17.72
CA LEU A 409 2.25 -23.84 16.55
C LEU A 409 1.12 -22.86 16.89
N SER A 410 0.85 -21.91 16.00
CA SER A 410 -0.32 -21.02 16.10
C SER A 410 -1.40 -21.52 15.14
N THR A 411 -2.54 -21.95 15.68
CA THR A 411 -3.71 -22.48 14.94
C THR A 411 -4.89 -21.51 15.09
N SER A 412 -6.00 -21.80 14.40
CA SER A 412 -7.27 -21.08 14.57
C SER A 412 -7.86 -21.20 15.98
N ALA A 413 -7.61 -22.33 16.65
CA ALA A 413 -8.14 -22.62 17.99
C ALA A 413 -7.19 -22.20 19.14
N GLY A 414 -5.98 -21.72 18.83
CA GLY A 414 -5.04 -21.23 19.83
C GLY A 414 -3.58 -21.61 19.55
N ARG A 415 -2.75 -21.59 20.59
CA ARG A 415 -1.34 -21.98 20.49
C ARG A 415 -1.12 -23.33 21.14
N ILE A 416 -0.45 -24.23 20.43
CA ILE A 416 -0.16 -25.59 20.89
C ILE A 416 1.34 -25.86 20.81
N ASN A 417 1.87 -26.67 21.72
CA ASN A 417 3.24 -27.16 21.62
C ASN A 417 3.20 -28.52 20.92
N VAL A 418 4.00 -28.68 19.87
CA VAL A 418 4.05 -29.91 19.08
C VAL A 418 5.49 -30.35 18.89
N SER A 419 5.75 -31.65 19.03
CA SER A 419 7.02 -32.26 18.69
C SER A 419 7.34 -32.08 17.21
N HIS A 420 8.59 -31.76 16.87
CA HIS A 420 9.06 -31.67 15.50
C HIS A 420 8.83 -32.95 14.69
N ALA A 421 8.80 -34.13 15.33
CA ALA A 421 8.49 -35.42 14.71
C ALA A 421 7.07 -35.50 14.14
N ASN A 422 6.14 -34.72 14.71
CA ASN A 422 4.73 -34.67 14.29
C ASN A 422 4.45 -33.54 13.31
N LEU A 423 5.50 -32.86 12.81
CA LEU A 423 5.38 -31.75 11.89
C LEU A 423 5.78 -32.15 10.48
N ARG A 424 5.05 -31.61 9.50
CA ARG A 424 5.40 -31.61 8.09
C ARG A 424 5.46 -30.18 7.59
N LEU A 425 6.61 -29.78 7.03
CA LEU A 425 6.76 -28.48 6.39
C LEU A 425 5.81 -28.35 5.19
N LEU A 426 5.03 -27.28 5.17
CA LEU A 426 4.17 -26.94 4.02
C LEU A 426 4.74 -25.78 3.20
N GLN A 427 5.27 -24.76 3.87
CA GLN A 427 5.89 -23.59 3.23
C GLN A 427 6.90 -22.94 4.17
N ARG A 428 8.07 -22.57 3.63
CA ARG A 428 9.09 -21.82 4.39
C ARG A 428 8.59 -20.42 4.74
N GLY A 429 9.00 -19.93 5.91
CA GLY A 429 8.68 -18.59 6.38
C GLY A 429 9.25 -17.51 5.47
N ASP A 430 8.38 -16.69 4.88
CA ASP A 430 8.76 -15.63 3.94
C ASP A 430 8.76 -14.22 4.57
N GLY A 431 8.36 -14.12 5.84
CA GLY A 431 8.25 -12.87 6.60
C GLY A 431 6.82 -12.37 6.78
N TYR A 432 5.83 -13.09 6.25
CA TYR A 432 4.42 -12.72 6.30
C TYR A 432 3.59 -13.71 7.10
N GLY A 433 2.56 -13.21 7.78
CA GLY A 433 1.44 -13.99 8.29
C GLY A 433 0.29 -13.95 7.28
N TYR A 434 -0.45 -15.04 7.17
CA TYR A 434 -1.55 -15.18 6.21
C TYR A 434 -2.82 -15.57 6.96
N SER A 435 -3.92 -14.92 6.62
CA SER A 435 -5.28 -15.26 7.06
C SER A 435 -6.26 -14.88 5.96
N SER A 436 -7.50 -15.33 6.04
CA SER A 436 -8.56 -14.95 5.11
C SER A 436 -9.72 -14.31 5.85
N ARG A 437 -10.40 -13.37 5.20
CA ARG A 437 -11.69 -12.81 5.66
C ARG A 437 -12.65 -12.68 4.48
N PRO A 438 -13.98 -12.67 4.71
CA PRO A 438 -14.94 -12.28 3.68
C PRO A 438 -14.67 -10.84 3.20
N GLU A 439 -14.87 -10.58 1.92
CA GLU A 439 -14.99 -9.21 1.40
C GLU A 439 -16.45 -8.75 1.61
N PRO A 440 -16.70 -7.55 2.16
CA PRO A 440 -18.06 -7.04 2.28
C PRO A 440 -18.70 -6.84 0.90
N ALA A 441 -19.97 -7.25 0.79
CA ALA A 441 -20.71 -7.26 -0.45
C ALA A 441 -21.61 -6.02 -0.57
N ARG A 442 -21.08 -4.95 -1.19
CA ARG A 442 -21.75 -3.67 -1.56
C ARG A 442 -22.39 -2.89 -0.39
N SER A 443 -22.32 -1.56 -0.46
CA SER A 443 -22.94 -0.73 0.56
C SER A 443 -24.47 -0.85 0.48
N THR A 444 -25.13 -1.18 1.59
CA THR A 444 -26.60 -1.16 1.69
C THR A 444 -27.17 0.27 1.66
N SER A 445 -26.34 1.31 1.75
CA SER A 445 -26.78 2.70 1.66
C SER A 445 -26.59 3.24 0.24
N ARG A 446 -27.56 2.99 -0.65
CA ARG A 446 -27.78 3.90 -1.78
C ARG A 446 -28.37 5.19 -1.20
N LYS A 447 -27.52 6.17 -0.84
CA LYS A 447 -27.97 7.55 -0.85
C LYS A 447 -28.10 7.94 -2.31
N ILE A 448 -29.31 7.77 -2.82
CA ILE A 448 -29.78 8.42 -4.05
C ILE A 448 -29.62 9.92 -3.79
N CYS A 449 -28.72 10.57 -4.51
CA CYS A 449 -28.69 12.02 -4.62
C CYS A 449 -29.58 12.44 -5.78
#